data_AF-A0ABD0NNF6-F1
#
_entry.id   AF-A0ABD0NNF6-F1
#
_cell.length_a   1.000
_cell.length_b   1.000
_cell.length_c   1.000
_cell.angle_alpha   90.00
_cell.angle_beta   90.00
_cell.angle_gamma   90.00
#
_symmetry.space_group_name_H-M   'P 1'
#
loop_
_entity.id
_entity.type
_entity.pdbx_description
1 polymer ?
#
loop_
_entity_poly.entity_id
_entity_poly.type
_entity_poly.pdbx_seq_one_letter_code
_entity_poly.pdbx_strand_id
1 'polypeptide(L)'
;PAVLLSSFQSQPGTPAHPTDPPPQLSYDHDVRQWKCSQQQRIWMKTELESMGLNPMKTVSLWRLPPQPELMDTITDLPSPRYFQLHPFFIWKPENDTLMARLRNNYALPCIEECRKPQVTSAGVGRPRVIAGITGQYYLFSSRLCCKVCKKKWYADNPQWLEKLPKRFTNMLPAVLTYKKAICKSLLDELRRTGKSPTDMANQVMEMMHLKYERAHLAYLLSCQNILDAEAGRYGQKSITGFLRKETQPAPFGEYDDSSGWNGIAVSAHYLTDCLLYEYQHQEEAINKLLQGTFGQAFRSDHTRKGGQEGYIYIWHNVTLCHHE
;
A
#
# COMPACT_ATOMS: atom_id res chain seq x y z
N PRO A 1 64.66 52.74 -4.87
CA PRO A 1 63.57 52.75 -3.87
C PRO A 1 63.00 51.33 -3.72
N ALA A 2 63.55 50.57 -2.78
CA ALA A 2 63.12 49.23 -2.39
C ALA A 2 62.42 49.31 -1.02
N VAL A 3 61.34 48.55 -0.83
CA VAL A 3 60.66 48.41 0.46
C VAL A 3 60.58 46.93 0.79
N LEU A 4 61.17 46.58 1.95
CA LEU A 4 61.06 45.34 2.69
C LEU A 4 59.66 45.17 3.30
N LEU A 5 59.19 43.94 3.46
CA LEU A 5 58.66 43.44 4.74
C LEU A 5 58.55 41.91 4.73
N SER A 6 58.96 41.33 5.86
CA SER A 6 59.21 39.91 6.10
C SER A 6 58.00 39.13 6.59
N SER A 7 58.05 37.85 6.26
CA SER A 7 57.27 36.67 6.68
C SER A 7 56.89 36.53 8.16
N PHE A 8 55.67 36.02 8.38
CA PHE A 8 55.30 35.17 9.51
C PHE A 8 54.54 33.93 9.00
N GLN A 9 54.98 32.75 9.46
CA GLN A 9 54.46 31.42 9.13
C GLN A 9 53.13 31.14 9.86
N SER A 10 52.18 30.53 9.15
CA SER A 10 50.94 29.96 9.69
C SER A 10 51.03 28.42 9.77
N GLN A 11 50.63 27.88 10.92
CA GLN A 11 50.63 26.45 11.25
C GLN A 11 49.68 25.60 10.38
N PRO A 12 49.95 24.29 10.18
CA PRO A 12 49.10 23.41 9.39
C PRO A 12 47.88 22.91 10.18
N GLY A 13 46.69 23.16 9.63
CA GLY A 13 45.41 22.62 10.12
C GLY A 13 45.20 21.17 9.70
N THR A 14 44.68 20.38 10.64
CA THR A 14 44.36 18.95 10.60
C THR A 14 43.44 18.57 9.42
N PRO A 15 43.65 17.42 8.73
CA PRO A 15 42.74 16.99 7.67
C PRO A 15 41.38 16.54 8.21
N ALA A 16 40.30 17.00 7.58
CA ALA A 16 38.94 16.60 7.89
C ALA A 16 38.73 15.12 7.49
N HIS A 17 38.25 14.30 8.42
CA HIS A 17 37.86 12.92 8.16
C HIS A 17 36.69 12.86 7.15
N PRO A 18 36.69 11.90 6.20
CA PRO A 18 35.53 11.63 5.37
C PRO A 18 34.40 11.11 6.26
N THR A 19 33.23 11.72 6.14
CA THR A 19 32.01 11.29 6.83
C THR A 19 31.54 10.00 6.16
N ASP A 20 31.66 8.87 6.86
CA ASP A 20 31.13 7.59 6.37
C ASP A 20 29.62 7.73 6.07
N PRO A 21 29.12 7.18 4.93
CA PRO A 21 27.69 7.13 4.68
C PRO A 21 27.00 6.26 5.75
N PRO A 22 25.76 6.60 6.15
CA PRO A 22 25.05 5.87 7.18
C PRO A 22 24.91 4.38 6.80
N PRO A 23 24.99 3.45 7.78
CA PRO A 23 25.11 2.03 7.51
C PRO A 23 23.89 1.47 6.76
N GLN A 24 24.10 1.07 5.51
CA GLN A 24 23.11 0.38 4.65
C GLN A 24 22.72 -1.02 5.19
N LEU A 25 23.48 -1.58 6.14
CA LEU A 25 23.33 -2.96 6.62
C LEU A 25 21.99 -3.27 7.31
N SER A 26 21.21 -2.28 7.78
CA SER A 26 19.92 -2.53 8.42
C SER A 26 18.74 -2.65 7.43
N TYR A 27 18.87 -2.14 6.20
CA TYR A 27 17.75 -2.07 5.25
C TYR A 27 17.49 -3.42 4.59
N ASP A 28 18.54 -4.15 4.19
CA ASP A 28 18.40 -5.40 3.43
C ASP A 28 17.91 -6.59 4.26
N HIS A 29 18.16 -6.62 5.57
CA HIS A 29 17.68 -7.71 6.43
C HIS A 29 16.15 -7.66 6.63
N ASP A 30 15.58 -6.45 6.69
CA ASP A 30 14.13 -6.23 6.86
C ASP A 30 13.34 -6.61 5.58
N VAL A 31 13.95 -6.50 4.39
CA VAL A 31 13.30 -6.74 3.09
C VAL A 31 13.12 -8.24 2.78
N ARG A 32 14.06 -9.09 3.23
CA ARG A 32 13.99 -10.56 3.01
C ARG A 32 12.78 -11.21 3.69
N GLN A 33 12.24 -10.58 4.72
CA GLN A 33 11.11 -11.08 5.52
C GLN A 33 9.74 -10.68 4.95
N TRP A 34 9.70 -9.95 3.82
CA TRP A 34 8.43 -9.55 3.19
C TRP A 34 7.73 -10.76 2.57
N LYS A 35 6.45 -10.94 2.94
CA LYS A 35 5.57 -11.99 2.41
C LYS A 35 5.01 -11.58 1.05
N CYS A 36 5.85 -11.63 0.03
CA CYS A 36 5.51 -11.41 -1.37
C CYS A 36 6.52 -12.14 -2.26
N SER A 37 6.19 -12.31 -3.54
CA SER A 37 7.12 -12.88 -4.52
C SER A 37 8.42 -12.08 -4.61
N GLN A 38 9.48 -12.73 -5.09
CA GLN A 38 10.78 -12.09 -5.25
C GLN A 38 10.69 -10.89 -6.20
N GLN A 39 9.94 -11.01 -7.31
CA GLN A 39 9.78 -9.92 -8.27
C GLN A 39 9.03 -8.73 -7.68
N GLN A 40 7.95 -8.99 -6.93
CA GLN A 40 7.23 -7.93 -6.22
C GLN A 40 8.15 -7.18 -5.26
N ARG A 41 8.99 -7.92 -4.52
CA ARG A 41 9.95 -7.35 -3.57
C ARG A 41 11.00 -6.47 -4.26
N ILE A 42 11.57 -6.95 -5.37
CA ILE A 42 12.54 -6.19 -6.17
C ILE A 42 11.90 -4.90 -6.67
N TRP A 43 10.73 -5.00 -7.31
CA TRP A 43 10.05 -3.84 -7.87
C TRP A 43 9.69 -2.79 -6.80
N MET A 44 9.12 -3.23 -5.67
CA MET A 44 8.84 -2.34 -4.55
C MET A 44 10.11 -1.65 -4.02
N LYS A 45 11.22 -2.38 -3.88
CA LYS A 45 12.50 -1.82 -3.42
C LYS A 45 13.01 -0.75 -4.41
N THR A 46 13.00 -1.04 -5.71
CA THR A 46 13.43 -0.11 -6.76
C THR A 46 12.58 1.18 -6.76
N GLU A 47 11.27 1.06 -6.64
CA GLU A 47 10.37 2.23 -6.56
C GLU A 47 10.67 3.08 -5.31
N LEU A 48 10.93 2.45 -4.16
CA LEU A 48 11.26 3.15 -2.92
C LEU A 48 12.60 3.89 -3.00
N GLU A 49 13.60 3.30 -3.62
CA GLU A 49 14.92 3.90 -3.83
C GLU A 49 14.84 5.06 -4.84
N SER A 50 14.05 4.90 -5.91
CA SER A 50 13.85 5.94 -6.93
C SER A 50 13.22 7.21 -6.37
N MET A 51 12.38 7.10 -5.34
CA MET A 51 11.79 8.27 -4.66
C MET A 51 12.83 9.17 -3.99
N GLY A 52 13.99 8.62 -3.59
CA GLY A 52 15.09 9.41 -3.01
C GLY A 52 15.88 10.19 -4.05
N LEU A 53 15.77 9.83 -5.33
CA LEU A 53 16.66 10.28 -6.40
C LEU A 53 16.03 11.33 -7.32
N ASN A 54 14.70 11.49 -7.33
CA ASN A 54 14.04 12.38 -8.29
C ASN A 54 12.92 13.25 -7.67
N PRO A 55 13.19 14.53 -7.34
CA PRO A 55 12.24 15.43 -6.70
C PRO A 55 11.14 15.98 -7.65
N MET A 56 11.21 15.71 -8.96
CA MET A 56 10.29 16.31 -9.96
C MET A 56 9.16 15.38 -10.46
N LYS A 57 9.11 14.10 -10.04
CA LYS A 57 7.99 13.22 -10.44
C LYS A 57 6.73 13.58 -9.65
N THR A 58 5.61 13.74 -10.36
CA THR A 58 4.26 13.86 -9.80
C THR A 58 4.06 12.82 -8.71
N VAL A 59 3.85 13.31 -7.49
CA VAL A 59 3.97 12.51 -6.28
C VAL A 59 2.69 11.71 -6.04
N SER A 60 2.50 10.64 -6.79
CA SER A 60 1.46 9.65 -6.46
C SER A 60 1.89 8.87 -5.21
N LEU A 61 0.95 8.53 -4.32
CA LEU A 61 1.18 7.55 -3.24
C LEU A 61 1.00 6.12 -3.74
N TRP A 62 0.30 5.95 -4.86
CA TRP A 62 0.08 4.66 -5.51
C TRP A 62 1.21 4.35 -6.48
N ARG A 63 1.60 3.08 -6.53
CA ARG A 63 2.45 2.49 -7.55
C ARG A 63 1.67 1.39 -8.25
N LEU A 64 1.47 1.58 -9.54
CA LEU A 64 0.86 0.60 -10.43
C LEU A 64 1.98 -0.19 -11.09
N PRO A 65 1.80 -1.52 -11.29
CA PRO A 65 2.76 -2.32 -12.03
C PRO A 65 3.12 -1.70 -13.38
N PRO A 66 4.37 -1.83 -13.84
CA PRO A 66 4.71 -1.49 -15.22
C PRO A 66 3.84 -2.31 -16.17
N GLN A 67 3.45 -1.75 -17.31
CA GLN A 67 2.70 -2.45 -18.34
C GLN A 67 3.62 -3.47 -19.02
N PRO A 68 3.50 -4.78 -18.71
CA PRO A 68 4.46 -5.77 -19.18
C PRO A 68 4.46 -5.91 -20.71
N GLU A 69 3.35 -5.58 -21.36
CA GLU A 69 3.17 -5.61 -22.81
C GLU A 69 4.07 -4.61 -23.54
N LEU A 70 4.57 -3.59 -22.83
CA LEU A 70 5.47 -2.56 -23.36
C LEU A 70 6.94 -2.83 -23.05
N MET A 71 7.27 -3.97 -22.44
CA MET A 71 8.65 -4.31 -22.13
C MET A 71 9.32 -4.97 -23.34
N ASP A 72 10.40 -4.36 -23.83
CA ASP A 72 11.16 -4.90 -24.94
C ASP A 72 12.00 -6.12 -24.51
N THR A 73 11.63 -7.31 -24.99
CA THR A 73 12.47 -8.52 -24.90
C THR A 73 12.98 -8.90 -26.28
N ILE A 74 14.31 -8.79 -26.49
CA ILE A 74 14.93 -9.00 -27.80
C ILE A 74 15.14 -10.50 -28.08
N THR A 75 15.49 -11.28 -27.05
CA THR A 75 15.93 -12.68 -27.21
C THR A 75 14.91 -13.70 -26.72
N ASP A 76 14.08 -13.33 -25.76
CA ASP A 76 13.23 -14.27 -25.02
C ASP A 76 11.76 -13.85 -25.05
N LEU A 77 10.87 -14.80 -24.78
CA LEU A 77 9.46 -14.48 -24.52
C LEU A 77 9.34 -13.68 -23.20
N PRO A 78 8.26 -12.89 -23.03
CA PRO A 78 8.02 -12.14 -21.80
C PRO A 78 8.06 -13.04 -20.57
N SER A 79 8.50 -12.51 -19.43
CA SER A 79 8.43 -13.27 -18.18
C SER A 79 7.04 -13.13 -17.54
N PRO A 80 6.40 -14.23 -17.08
CA PRO A 80 5.11 -14.14 -16.39
C PRO A 80 5.19 -13.31 -15.10
N ARG A 81 6.38 -13.17 -14.52
CA ARG A 81 6.63 -12.42 -13.28
C ARG A 81 6.23 -10.95 -13.35
N TYR A 82 6.27 -10.33 -14.54
CA TYR A 82 5.83 -8.94 -14.72
C TYR A 82 4.31 -8.80 -14.71
N PHE A 83 3.59 -9.83 -15.15
CA PHE A 83 2.12 -9.90 -15.13
C PHE A 83 1.58 -10.27 -13.75
N GLN A 84 2.41 -10.82 -12.87
CA GLN A 84 2.05 -11.24 -11.51
C GLN A 84 2.19 -10.13 -10.45
N LEU A 85 2.58 -8.92 -10.86
CA LEU A 85 2.80 -7.80 -9.94
C LEU A 85 1.48 -7.22 -9.43
N HIS A 86 1.44 -6.89 -8.14
CA HIS A 86 0.30 -6.24 -7.49
C HIS A 86 0.61 -4.79 -7.14
N PRO A 87 -0.35 -3.86 -7.34
CA PRO A 87 -0.17 -2.47 -6.93
C PRO A 87 0.22 -2.34 -5.45
N PHE A 88 0.81 -1.20 -5.11
CA PHE A 88 1.06 -0.87 -3.70
C PHE A 88 0.92 0.61 -3.40
N PHE A 89 0.58 0.90 -2.14
CA PHE A 89 0.40 2.24 -1.60
C PHE A 89 1.52 2.57 -0.63
N ILE A 90 2.09 3.76 -0.76
CA ILE A 90 3.22 4.24 0.03
C ILE A 90 2.71 5.16 1.14
N TRP A 91 2.94 4.78 2.39
CA TRP A 91 2.60 5.53 3.58
C TRP A 91 3.86 5.95 4.37
N LYS A 92 4.38 7.13 4.04
CA LYS A 92 5.56 7.72 4.69
C LYS A 92 5.26 9.15 5.20
N PRO A 93 4.46 9.29 6.27
CA PRO A 93 4.00 10.59 6.77
C PRO A 93 5.14 11.55 7.18
N GLU A 94 6.31 11.01 7.47
CA GLU A 94 7.53 11.75 7.84
C GLU A 94 8.34 12.25 6.63
N ASN A 95 8.05 11.77 5.42
CA ASN A 95 8.82 12.13 4.23
C ASN A 95 8.43 13.52 3.72
N ASP A 96 9.36 14.47 3.77
CA ASP A 96 9.11 15.86 3.38
C ASP A 96 8.77 16.00 1.89
N THR A 97 9.45 15.31 0.99
CA THR A 97 9.16 15.39 -0.45
C THR A 97 7.76 14.89 -0.81
N LEU A 98 7.33 13.79 -0.17
CA LEU A 98 6.06 13.11 -0.44
C LEU A 98 4.88 13.80 0.26
N MET A 99 5.08 14.23 1.51
CA MET A 99 4.01 14.62 2.43
C MET A 99 4.10 16.07 2.90
N ALA A 100 5.05 16.90 2.42
CA ALA A 100 5.18 18.31 2.87
C ALA A 100 3.87 19.09 2.79
N ARG A 101 3.16 18.99 1.65
CA ARG A 101 1.89 19.69 1.45
C ARG A 101 0.81 19.24 2.45
N LEU A 102 0.73 17.93 2.69
CA LEU A 102 -0.22 17.36 3.66
C LEU A 102 0.15 17.71 5.10
N ARG A 103 1.46 17.69 5.40
CA ARG A 103 1.99 17.97 6.73
C ARG A 103 1.75 19.42 7.11
N ASN A 104 2.06 20.37 6.23
CA ASN A 104 1.85 21.81 6.45
C ASN A 104 2.31 22.25 7.86
N ASN A 105 3.61 22.15 8.13
CA ASN A 105 4.25 22.44 9.43
C ASN A 105 3.79 21.60 10.63
N TYR A 106 2.88 20.64 10.44
CA TYR A 106 2.45 19.74 11.51
C TYR A 106 3.60 18.88 12.02
N ALA A 107 3.93 19.01 13.30
CA ALA A 107 4.88 18.13 13.97
C ALA A 107 4.21 16.78 14.24
N LEU A 108 4.77 15.69 13.70
CA LEU A 108 4.24 14.36 13.94
C LEU A 108 4.32 14.00 15.43
N PRO A 109 3.25 13.47 16.04
CA PRO A 109 3.25 13.11 17.45
C PRO A 109 4.12 11.87 17.69
N CYS A 110 4.75 11.82 18.85
CA CYS A 110 5.36 10.58 19.35
C CYS A 110 4.26 9.62 19.82
N ILE A 111 4.47 8.31 19.64
CA ILE A 111 3.54 7.30 20.17
C ILE A 111 3.40 7.36 21.70
N GLU A 112 4.46 7.77 22.40
CA GLU A 112 4.50 8.01 23.85
C GLU A 112 4.22 9.48 24.25
N GLU A 113 3.74 10.32 23.32
CA GLU A 113 3.28 11.70 23.63
C GLU A 113 4.35 12.62 24.26
N CYS A 114 5.60 12.49 23.82
CA CYS A 114 6.64 13.44 24.20
C CYS A 114 6.24 14.88 23.87
N ARG A 115 6.46 15.83 24.80
CA ARG A 115 6.06 17.24 24.65
C ARG A 115 6.60 17.94 23.40
N LYS A 116 7.83 17.63 22.99
CA LYS A 116 8.49 18.18 21.79
C LYS A 116 9.06 17.02 20.96
N PRO A 117 8.21 16.25 20.28
CA PRO A 117 8.64 15.03 19.62
C PRO A 117 9.47 15.38 18.37
N GLN A 118 10.50 14.58 18.14
CA GLN A 118 11.30 14.62 16.91
C GLN A 118 11.18 13.27 16.22
N VAL A 119 10.13 13.12 15.41
CA VAL A 119 9.84 11.87 14.70
C VAL A 119 10.60 11.84 13.38
N THR A 120 11.39 10.79 13.17
CA THR A 120 12.11 10.55 11.92
C THR A 120 11.91 9.12 11.43
N SER A 121 12.23 8.89 10.16
CA SER A 121 12.28 7.54 9.60
C SER A 121 13.36 6.70 10.30
N ALA A 122 13.02 5.44 10.57
CA ALA A 122 13.90 4.38 11.06
C ALA A 122 13.91 3.19 10.09
N GLY A 123 13.64 3.47 8.81
CA GLY A 123 13.52 2.50 7.74
C GLY A 123 12.07 2.26 7.34
N VAL A 124 11.83 1.07 6.80
CA VAL A 124 10.56 0.68 6.21
C VAL A 124 10.01 -0.53 6.94
N GLY A 125 8.68 -0.58 7.07
CA GLY A 125 7.98 -1.70 7.67
C GLY A 125 7.79 -2.86 6.71
N ARG A 126 7.22 -3.95 7.23
CA ARG A 126 6.79 -5.07 6.40
C ARG A 126 5.51 -4.66 5.64
N PRO A 127 5.44 -4.86 4.31
CA PRO A 127 4.23 -4.58 3.56
C PRO A 127 3.03 -5.39 4.10
N ARG A 128 1.88 -4.75 4.28
CA ARG A 128 0.62 -5.43 4.60
C ARG A 128 -0.14 -5.73 3.31
N VAL A 129 -0.66 -6.94 3.15
CA VAL A 129 -1.56 -7.24 2.03
C VAL A 129 -2.96 -6.76 2.36
N ILE A 130 -3.59 -6.07 1.43
CA ILE A 130 -4.94 -5.51 1.58
C ILE A 130 -5.86 -6.11 0.52
N ALA A 131 -7.01 -6.61 0.96
CA ALA A 131 -8.09 -7.06 0.08
C ALA A 131 -9.01 -5.88 -0.28
N GLY A 132 -9.34 -5.74 -1.55
CA GLY A 132 -10.32 -4.78 -2.06
C GLY A 132 -11.22 -5.39 -3.14
N ILE A 133 -12.25 -4.64 -3.54
CA ILE A 133 -13.21 -5.09 -4.57
C ILE A 133 -12.61 -5.11 -5.99
N THR A 134 -11.47 -4.46 -6.21
CA THR A 134 -10.74 -4.45 -7.50
C THR A 134 -9.50 -5.35 -7.49
N GLY A 135 -9.34 -6.15 -6.44
CA GLY A 135 -8.20 -7.03 -6.24
C GLY A 135 -7.38 -6.69 -5.00
N GLN A 136 -6.22 -7.32 -4.91
CA GLN A 136 -5.27 -7.12 -3.81
C GLN A 136 -4.23 -6.04 -4.12
N TYR A 137 -3.68 -5.44 -3.06
CA TYR A 137 -2.53 -4.53 -3.12
C TYR A 137 -1.73 -4.58 -1.82
N TYR A 138 -0.52 -4.04 -1.84
CA TYR A 138 0.31 -3.91 -0.64
C TYR A 138 0.23 -2.49 -0.04
N LEU A 139 0.08 -2.38 1.28
CA LEU A 139 0.29 -1.13 2.01
C LEU A 139 1.71 -1.14 2.59
N PHE A 140 2.50 -0.16 2.18
CA PHE A 140 3.88 -0.01 2.55
C PHE A 140 4.07 1.17 3.50
N SER A 141 4.35 0.91 4.77
CA SER A 141 4.44 1.94 5.80
C SER A 141 5.88 2.17 6.28
N SER A 142 6.24 3.40 6.63
CA SER A 142 7.52 3.69 7.29
C SER A 142 7.58 3.09 8.69
N ARG A 143 8.79 2.68 9.11
CA ARG A 143 9.11 2.51 10.53
C ARG A 143 9.57 3.86 11.06
N LEU A 144 8.95 4.34 12.13
CA LEU A 144 9.21 5.62 12.75
C LEU A 144 10.02 5.46 14.02
N CYS A 145 10.77 6.49 14.38
CA CYS A 145 11.48 6.59 15.65
C CYS A 145 11.37 8.01 16.20
N CYS A 146 11.14 8.14 17.50
CA CYS A 146 11.27 9.42 18.19
C CYS A 146 12.72 9.60 18.65
N LYS A 147 13.40 10.67 18.20
CA LYS A 147 14.77 10.97 18.65
C LYS A 147 14.87 11.30 20.14
N VAL A 148 13.76 11.67 20.78
CA VAL A 148 13.69 12.02 22.21
C VAL A 148 13.64 10.76 23.07
N CYS A 149 12.58 9.95 22.98
CA CYS A 149 12.40 8.76 23.82
C CYS A 149 12.97 7.46 23.20
N LYS A 150 13.52 7.53 21.98
CA LYS A 150 14.11 6.40 21.22
C LYS A 150 13.14 5.26 20.90
N LYS A 151 11.86 5.37 21.22
CA LYS A 151 10.84 4.38 20.86
C LYS A 151 10.65 4.32 19.35
N LYS A 152 10.41 3.12 18.85
CA LYS A 152 10.17 2.81 17.44
C LYS A 152 8.77 2.23 17.28
N TRP A 153 8.08 2.60 16.20
CA TRP A 153 6.75 2.08 15.87
C TRP A 153 6.54 2.08 14.35
N TYR A 154 5.51 1.41 13.87
CA TYR A 154 5.11 1.48 12.45
C TYR A 154 4.14 2.63 12.22
N ALA A 155 4.29 3.35 11.10
CA ALA A 155 3.42 4.45 10.73
C ALA A 155 1.97 4.01 10.45
N ASP A 156 1.74 2.70 10.30
CA ASP A 156 0.43 2.09 10.11
C ASP A 156 -0.16 1.51 11.42
N ASN A 157 0.42 1.85 12.58
CA ASN A 157 -0.11 1.47 13.88
C ASN A 157 -1.44 2.24 14.15
N PRO A 158 -2.58 1.55 14.36
CA PRO A 158 -3.86 2.19 14.60
C PRO A 158 -3.87 3.21 15.74
N GLN A 159 -3.24 2.90 16.87
CA GLN A 159 -3.17 3.79 18.04
C GLN A 159 -2.39 5.08 17.74
N TRP A 160 -1.41 5.01 16.83
CA TRP A 160 -0.68 6.18 16.40
C TRP A 160 -1.46 6.98 15.35
N LEU A 161 -2.20 6.30 14.47
CA LEU A 161 -3.05 6.93 13.47
C LEU A 161 -4.20 7.74 14.10
N GLU A 162 -4.75 7.29 15.23
CA GLU A 162 -5.76 8.02 16.00
C GLU A 162 -5.25 9.38 16.50
N LYS A 163 -3.93 9.53 16.69
CA LYS A 163 -3.28 10.79 17.09
C LYS A 163 -3.05 11.75 15.91
N LEU A 164 -3.28 11.30 14.68
CA LEU A 164 -3.09 12.14 13.50
C LEU A 164 -4.38 12.90 13.14
N PRO A 165 -4.26 14.12 12.58
CA PRO A 165 -5.40 14.83 12.04
C PRO A 165 -6.08 14.02 10.94
N LYS A 166 -7.42 14.08 10.83
CA LYS A 166 -8.21 13.31 9.86
C LYS A 166 -7.74 13.45 8.40
N ARG A 167 -7.15 14.60 8.02
CA ARG A 167 -6.56 14.77 6.68
C ARG A 167 -5.51 13.71 6.33
N PHE A 168 -4.77 13.20 7.31
CA PHE A 168 -3.80 12.12 7.12
C PHE A 168 -4.49 10.77 6.92
N THR A 169 -5.40 10.42 7.82
CA THR A 169 -6.07 9.11 7.79
C THR A 169 -7.08 8.98 6.65
N ASN A 170 -7.59 10.09 6.13
CA ASN A 170 -8.41 10.12 4.92
C ASN A 170 -7.63 9.69 3.68
N MET A 171 -6.32 9.96 3.61
CA MET A 171 -5.46 9.54 2.49
C MET A 171 -5.18 8.04 2.45
N LEU A 172 -5.28 7.34 3.59
CA LEU A 172 -5.09 5.89 3.62
C LEU A 172 -6.21 5.20 2.84
N PRO A 173 -5.90 4.25 1.93
CA PRO A 173 -6.92 3.54 1.15
C PRO A 173 -7.57 2.38 1.93
N ALA A 174 -7.12 2.13 3.15
CA ALA A 174 -7.52 0.99 3.95
C ALA A 174 -7.91 1.40 5.37
N VAL A 175 -8.81 0.64 5.97
CA VAL A 175 -9.06 0.61 7.41
C VAL A 175 -8.09 -0.38 8.03
N LEU A 176 -7.38 0.06 9.08
CA LEU A 176 -6.31 -0.70 9.70
C LEU A 176 -6.68 -1.08 11.13
N THR A 177 -6.48 -2.35 11.47
CA THR A 177 -6.51 -2.84 12.84
C THR A 177 -5.12 -3.32 13.25
N TYR A 178 -4.97 -3.81 14.49
CA TYR A 178 -3.69 -4.26 15.01
C TYR A 178 -3.08 -5.40 14.15
N LYS A 179 -3.91 -6.35 13.67
CA LYS A 179 -3.45 -7.51 12.88
C LYS A 179 -4.01 -7.55 11.46
N LYS A 180 -5.11 -6.84 11.19
CA LYS A 180 -5.86 -6.93 9.93
C LYS A 180 -5.90 -5.55 9.26
N ALA A 181 -6.17 -5.54 7.97
CA ALA A 181 -6.34 -4.31 7.22
C ALA A 181 -7.15 -4.61 5.97
N ILE A 182 -8.18 -3.81 5.70
CA ILE A 182 -9.16 -4.01 4.62
C ILE A 182 -9.27 -2.74 3.77
N CYS A 183 -9.45 -2.86 2.47
CA CYS A 183 -9.65 -1.70 1.62
C CYS A 183 -10.97 -1.00 1.99
N LYS A 184 -10.95 0.34 2.04
CA LYS A 184 -12.16 1.15 2.29
C LYS A 184 -13.28 0.81 1.31
N SER A 185 -12.96 0.66 0.03
CA SER A 185 -13.94 0.30 -1.01
C SER A 185 -14.67 -1.03 -0.74
N LEU A 186 -13.99 -2.01 -0.16
CA LEU A 186 -14.62 -3.29 0.19
C LEU A 186 -15.52 -3.17 1.41
N LEU A 187 -15.12 -2.36 2.38
CA LEU A 187 -15.96 -2.07 3.54
C LEU A 187 -17.19 -1.27 3.15
N ASP A 188 -17.03 -0.27 2.30
CA ASP A 188 -18.11 0.55 1.74
C ASP A 188 -19.08 -0.32 0.94
N GLU A 189 -18.58 -1.24 0.11
CA GLU A 189 -19.41 -2.17 -0.65
C GLU A 189 -20.18 -3.15 0.26
N LEU A 190 -19.55 -3.66 1.32
CA LEU A 190 -20.19 -4.52 2.32
C LEU A 190 -21.33 -3.78 3.02
N ARG A 191 -21.12 -2.51 3.37
CA ARG A 191 -22.13 -1.64 4.00
C ARG A 191 -23.26 -1.28 3.03
N ARG A 192 -22.91 -0.92 1.79
CA ARG A 192 -23.84 -0.46 0.76
C ARG A 192 -24.77 -1.57 0.28
N THR A 193 -24.27 -2.79 0.13
CA THR A 193 -25.05 -3.92 -0.43
C THR A 193 -25.82 -4.70 0.62
N GLY A 194 -25.44 -4.60 1.90
CA GLY A 194 -26.04 -5.40 2.98
C GLY A 194 -25.80 -6.91 2.85
N LYS A 195 -24.88 -7.34 1.97
CA LYS A 195 -24.52 -8.75 1.80
C LYS A 195 -23.95 -9.32 3.09
N SER A 196 -24.19 -10.60 3.33
CA SER A 196 -23.54 -11.27 4.45
C SER A 196 -22.01 -11.26 4.24
N PRO A 197 -21.20 -11.28 5.31
CA PRO A 197 -19.75 -11.41 5.19
C PRO A 197 -19.33 -12.67 4.40
N THR A 198 -20.13 -13.73 4.42
CA THR A 198 -19.88 -14.94 3.61
C THR A 198 -20.08 -14.68 2.12
N ASP A 199 -21.20 -14.07 1.73
CA ASP A 199 -21.48 -13.78 0.33
C ASP A 199 -20.46 -12.78 -0.24
N MET A 200 -20.07 -11.79 0.57
CA MET A 200 -19.04 -10.84 0.18
C MET A 200 -17.68 -11.51 0.04
N ALA A 201 -17.31 -12.41 0.96
CA ALA A 201 -16.05 -13.16 0.86
C ALA A 201 -16.00 -13.97 -0.44
N ASN A 202 -17.07 -14.69 -0.79
CA ASN A 202 -17.17 -15.43 -2.04
C ASN A 202 -17.05 -14.50 -3.26
N GLN A 203 -17.78 -13.37 -3.27
CA GLN A 203 -17.69 -12.40 -4.36
C GLN A 203 -16.27 -11.83 -4.53
N VAL A 204 -15.59 -11.52 -3.42
CA VAL A 204 -14.21 -11.04 -3.46
C VAL A 204 -13.28 -12.14 -3.99
N MET A 205 -13.46 -13.39 -3.56
CA MET A 205 -12.67 -14.51 -4.06
C MET A 205 -12.82 -14.68 -5.58
N GLU A 206 -14.06 -14.68 -6.09
CA GLU A 206 -14.32 -14.73 -7.54
C GLU A 206 -13.62 -13.59 -8.28
N MET A 207 -13.64 -12.37 -7.73
CA MET A 207 -12.96 -11.23 -8.33
C MET A 207 -11.42 -11.37 -8.32
N MET A 208 -10.85 -11.96 -7.28
CA MET A 208 -9.40 -12.20 -7.22
C MET A 208 -8.98 -13.26 -8.24
N HIS A 209 -9.75 -14.34 -8.39
CA HIS A 209 -9.53 -15.37 -9.40
C HIS A 209 -9.67 -14.80 -10.82
N LEU A 210 -10.71 -14.00 -11.08
CA LEU A 210 -10.88 -13.34 -12.38
C LEU A 210 -9.69 -12.43 -12.73
N LYS A 211 -9.11 -11.74 -11.74
CA LYS A 211 -7.92 -10.90 -11.96
C LYS A 211 -6.69 -11.73 -12.30
N TYR A 212 -6.52 -12.88 -11.63
CA TYR A 212 -5.46 -13.84 -11.95
C TYR A 212 -5.61 -14.38 -13.37
N GLU A 213 -6.81 -14.81 -13.76
CA GLU A 213 -7.09 -15.34 -15.11
C GLU A 213 -6.84 -14.29 -16.19
N ARG A 214 -7.22 -13.03 -15.96
CA ARG A 214 -6.94 -11.92 -16.87
C ARG A 214 -5.45 -11.65 -17.01
N ALA A 215 -4.69 -11.70 -15.93
CA ALA A 215 -3.24 -11.54 -15.97
C ALA A 215 -2.56 -12.69 -16.73
N HIS A 216 -3.03 -13.92 -16.52
CA HIS A 216 -2.55 -15.09 -17.24
C HIS A 216 -2.87 -14.99 -18.74
N LEU A 217 -4.09 -14.57 -19.11
CA LEU A 217 -4.45 -14.36 -20.50
C LEU A 217 -3.60 -13.26 -21.16
N ALA A 218 -3.39 -12.12 -20.48
CA ALA A 218 -2.55 -11.03 -20.99
C ALA A 218 -1.11 -11.49 -21.25
N TYR A 219 -0.57 -12.34 -20.37
CA TYR A 219 0.73 -12.97 -20.56
C TYR A 219 0.76 -13.85 -21.82
N LEU A 220 -0.21 -14.75 -22.00
CA LEU A 220 -0.27 -15.64 -23.16
C LEU A 220 -0.44 -14.85 -24.47
N LEU A 221 -1.28 -13.82 -24.46
CA LEU A 221 -1.46 -12.93 -25.62
C LEU A 221 -0.17 -12.19 -25.97
N SER A 222 0.60 -11.76 -24.96
CA SER A 222 1.90 -11.10 -25.20
C SER A 222 2.91 -12.04 -25.84
N CYS A 223 2.97 -13.29 -25.38
CA CYS A 223 3.79 -14.33 -26.02
C CYS A 223 3.32 -14.61 -27.45
N GLN A 224 2.00 -14.75 -27.67
CA GLN A 224 1.42 -14.99 -28.99
C GLN A 224 1.74 -13.85 -29.96
N ASN A 225 1.62 -12.60 -29.52
CA ASN A 225 1.89 -11.43 -30.35
C ASN A 225 3.33 -11.42 -30.87
N ILE A 226 4.28 -11.81 -30.03
CA ILE A 226 5.69 -11.88 -30.42
C ILE A 226 5.92 -13.03 -31.43
N LEU A 227 5.34 -14.21 -31.19
CA LEU A 227 5.44 -15.34 -32.12
C LEU A 227 4.77 -15.04 -33.48
N ASP A 228 3.66 -14.30 -33.46
CA ASP A 228 2.94 -13.90 -34.67
C ASP A 228 3.71 -12.87 -35.49
N ALA A 229 4.39 -11.93 -34.82
CA ALA A 229 5.29 -10.97 -35.47
C ALA A 229 6.47 -11.67 -36.17
N GLU A 230 7.02 -12.71 -35.56
CA GLU A 230 8.13 -13.50 -36.14
C GLU A 230 7.71 -14.37 -37.31
N ALA A 231 6.52 -14.95 -37.21
CA ALA A 231 5.88 -15.65 -38.33
C ALA A 231 5.54 -14.69 -39.49
N GLY A 232 5.58 -13.37 -39.26
CA GLY A 232 5.27 -12.35 -40.27
C GLY A 232 3.78 -12.12 -40.46
N ARG A 233 2.93 -12.48 -39.47
CA ARG A 233 1.47 -12.28 -39.56
C ARG A 233 1.08 -10.81 -39.65
N TYR A 234 1.95 -9.91 -39.19
CA TYR A 234 1.76 -8.46 -39.26
C TYR A 234 2.49 -7.80 -40.45
N GLY A 235 2.81 -8.58 -41.50
CA GLY A 235 3.39 -8.10 -42.76
C GLY A 235 4.91 -8.11 -42.79
N GLN A 236 5.59 -7.68 -41.72
CA GLN A 236 7.04 -7.76 -41.59
C GLN A 236 7.44 -8.85 -40.59
N LYS A 237 8.49 -9.62 -40.90
CA LYS A 237 9.08 -10.59 -39.97
C LYS A 237 10.11 -9.90 -39.09
N SER A 238 9.95 -10.02 -37.77
CA SER A 238 10.96 -9.50 -36.84
C SER A 238 12.23 -10.36 -36.84
N ILE A 239 13.39 -9.73 -36.65
CA ILE A 239 14.70 -10.42 -36.58
C ILE A 239 14.85 -11.29 -35.32
N THR A 240 14.03 -11.03 -34.30
CA THR A 240 14.06 -11.71 -33.00
C THR A 240 13.86 -13.22 -33.11
N GLY A 241 13.11 -13.69 -34.12
CA GLY A 241 12.88 -15.11 -34.35
C GLY A 241 14.14 -15.89 -34.70
N PHE A 242 15.15 -15.24 -35.29
CA PHE A 242 16.45 -15.87 -35.58
C PHE A 242 17.36 -15.96 -34.34
N LEU A 243 17.09 -15.15 -33.31
CA LEU A 243 17.91 -15.06 -32.10
C LEU A 243 17.34 -15.90 -30.96
N ARG A 244 16.04 -16.21 -30.98
CA ARG A 244 15.35 -16.87 -29.88
C ARG A 244 15.74 -18.35 -29.76
N LYS A 245 16.05 -18.76 -28.53
CA LYS A 245 16.37 -20.15 -28.17
C LYS A 245 15.15 -20.94 -27.70
N GLU A 246 14.23 -20.31 -26.96
CA GLU A 246 13.06 -20.95 -26.38
C GLU A 246 11.77 -20.50 -27.06
N THR A 247 11.03 -21.41 -27.69
CA THR A 247 9.76 -21.08 -28.37
C THR A 247 8.53 -21.28 -27.49
N GLN A 248 8.69 -21.88 -26.30
CA GLN A 248 7.60 -22.20 -25.41
C GLN A 248 7.50 -21.15 -24.29
N PRO A 249 6.29 -20.59 -24.04
CA PRO A 249 6.09 -19.72 -22.88
C PRO A 249 6.39 -20.45 -21.57
N ALA A 250 7.06 -19.76 -20.64
CA ALA A 250 7.22 -20.25 -19.27
C ALA A 250 5.85 -20.42 -18.58
N PRO A 251 5.70 -21.36 -17.64
CA PRO A 251 4.44 -21.53 -16.91
C PRO A 251 4.11 -20.29 -16.08
N PHE A 252 2.83 -19.91 -16.05
CA PHE A 252 2.35 -18.78 -15.26
C PHE A 252 2.27 -19.09 -13.76
N GLY A 253 2.18 -20.37 -13.37
CA GLY A 253 2.03 -20.78 -11.97
C GLY A 253 0.61 -20.66 -11.45
N GLU A 254 0.33 -21.32 -10.32
CA GLU A 254 -0.98 -21.37 -9.67
C GLU A 254 -1.35 -20.05 -8.97
N TYR A 255 -2.63 -19.89 -8.64
CA TYR A 255 -3.13 -18.70 -7.94
C TYR A 255 -2.44 -18.46 -6.59
N ASP A 256 -2.23 -19.52 -5.81
CA ASP A 256 -1.64 -19.44 -4.46
C ASP A 256 -0.10 -19.60 -4.45
N ASP A 257 0.55 -19.60 -5.62
CA ASP A 257 2.00 -19.69 -5.72
C ASP A 257 2.68 -18.49 -5.06
N SER A 258 3.28 -18.73 -3.89
CA SER A 258 4.00 -17.72 -3.11
C SER A 258 5.19 -17.08 -3.84
N SER A 259 5.74 -17.76 -4.84
CA SER A 259 6.84 -17.27 -5.69
C SER A 259 6.36 -16.52 -6.93
N GLY A 260 5.07 -16.68 -7.28
CA GLY A 260 4.40 -16.09 -8.44
C GLY A 260 3.31 -15.10 -8.04
N TRP A 261 2.05 -15.44 -8.35
CA TRP A 261 0.88 -14.57 -8.13
C TRP A 261 0.66 -14.22 -6.66
N ASN A 262 0.94 -15.15 -5.74
CA ASN A 262 0.78 -14.97 -4.29
C ASN A 262 -0.61 -14.40 -3.94
N GLY A 263 -1.65 -15.07 -4.44
CA GLY A 263 -3.05 -14.71 -4.21
C GLY A 263 -3.45 -14.81 -2.74
N ILE A 264 -4.52 -14.09 -2.38
CA ILE A 264 -5.09 -14.13 -1.02
C ILE A 264 -6.37 -14.94 -0.96
N ALA A 265 -6.66 -15.46 0.23
CA ALA A 265 -7.97 -15.98 0.59
C ALA A 265 -8.63 -15.06 1.61
N VAL A 266 -9.84 -14.59 1.31
CA VAL A 266 -10.63 -13.72 2.19
C VAL A 266 -11.70 -14.58 2.85
N SER A 267 -11.72 -14.61 4.18
CA SER A 267 -12.73 -15.35 4.94
C SER A 267 -13.85 -14.46 5.45
N ALA A 268 -15.04 -15.03 5.63
CA ALA A 268 -16.17 -14.35 6.24
C ALA A 268 -15.82 -13.79 7.63
N HIS A 269 -15.11 -14.58 8.45
CA HIS A 269 -14.67 -14.15 9.78
C HIS A 269 -13.72 -12.95 9.73
N TYR A 270 -12.81 -12.91 8.73
CA TYR A 270 -11.95 -11.74 8.52
C TYR A 270 -12.78 -10.48 8.21
N LEU A 271 -13.80 -10.59 7.35
CA LEU A 271 -14.67 -9.46 7.00
C LEU A 271 -15.54 -9.02 8.18
N THR A 272 -16.12 -9.96 8.93
CA THR A 272 -16.89 -9.68 10.15
C THR A 272 -16.07 -8.88 11.15
N ASP A 273 -14.84 -9.31 11.44
CA ASP A 273 -13.98 -8.61 12.41
C ASP A 273 -13.63 -7.19 11.96
N CYS A 274 -13.36 -7.00 10.67
CA CYS A 274 -13.07 -5.66 10.14
C CYS A 274 -14.30 -4.75 10.20
N LEU A 275 -15.49 -5.30 9.90
CA LEU A 275 -16.74 -4.57 9.95
C LEU A 275 -17.12 -4.16 11.37
N LEU A 276 -17.03 -5.08 12.33
CA LEU A 276 -17.29 -4.82 13.75
C LEU A 276 -16.34 -3.75 14.30
N TYR A 277 -15.05 -3.85 13.96
CA TYR A 277 -14.06 -2.86 14.38
C TYR A 277 -14.42 -1.46 13.87
N GLU A 278 -14.76 -1.30 12.59
CA GLU A 278 -15.10 0.01 12.05
C GLU A 278 -16.40 0.56 12.65
N TYR A 279 -17.40 -0.30 12.91
CA TYR A 279 -18.63 0.15 13.58
C TYR A 279 -18.34 0.69 14.98
N GLN A 280 -17.57 -0.03 15.79
CA GLN A 280 -17.16 0.43 17.13
C GLN A 280 -16.37 1.74 17.05
N HIS A 281 -15.48 1.88 16.06
CA HIS A 281 -14.71 3.10 15.88
C HIS A 281 -15.57 4.32 15.50
N GLN A 282 -16.66 4.11 14.75
CA GLN A 282 -17.57 5.17 14.31
C GLN A 282 -18.70 5.47 15.30
N GLU A 283 -18.98 4.56 16.23
CA GLU A 283 -20.11 4.63 17.16
C GLU A 283 -20.19 5.97 17.91
N GLU A 284 -19.09 6.43 18.50
CA GLU A 284 -19.08 7.68 19.26
C GLU A 284 -19.40 8.90 18.39
N ALA A 285 -18.84 8.95 17.17
CA ALA A 285 -19.09 10.03 16.24
C ALA A 285 -20.54 10.03 15.75
N ILE A 286 -21.08 8.85 15.42
CA ILE A 286 -22.48 8.66 15.01
C ILE A 286 -23.40 9.10 16.15
N ASN A 287 -23.18 8.64 17.38
CA ASN A 287 -23.99 8.99 18.54
C ASN A 287 -24.00 10.50 18.80
N LYS A 288 -22.85 11.17 18.72
CA LYS A 288 -22.75 12.63 18.84
C LYS A 288 -23.52 13.36 17.74
N LEU A 289 -23.39 12.91 16.49
CA LEU A 289 -24.09 13.51 15.36
C LEU A 289 -25.61 13.32 15.46
N LEU A 290 -26.06 12.13 15.87
CA LEU A 290 -27.49 11.85 16.08
C LEU A 290 -28.06 12.71 17.22
N GLN A 291 -27.35 12.85 18.33
CA GLN A 291 -27.75 13.71 19.44
C GLN A 291 -27.84 15.19 19.04
N GLY A 292 -26.90 15.66 18.21
CA GLY A 292 -26.87 17.05 17.72
C GLY A 292 -27.88 17.35 16.61
N THR A 293 -28.20 16.37 15.76
CA THR A 293 -29.13 16.54 14.61
C THR A 293 -30.58 16.37 15.02
N PHE A 294 -30.87 15.48 15.98
CA PHE A 294 -32.23 15.13 16.38
C PHE A 294 -32.65 15.67 17.75
N GLY A 295 -31.80 16.46 18.43
CA GLY A 295 -32.14 17.24 19.62
C GLY A 295 -32.90 16.46 20.71
N GLN A 296 -32.17 15.84 21.64
CA GLN A 296 -32.69 15.08 22.79
C GLN A 296 -33.65 13.91 22.46
N ALA A 297 -33.18 12.71 22.83
CA ALA A 297 -33.95 11.48 23.02
C ALA A 297 -34.64 10.89 21.78
N PHE A 298 -33.90 10.04 21.06
CA PHE A 298 -34.52 8.75 20.75
C PHE A 298 -34.70 8.02 22.07
N ARG A 299 -35.95 8.04 22.54
CA ARG A 299 -36.43 7.13 23.58
C ARG A 299 -35.89 5.74 23.28
N SER A 300 -35.35 5.11 24.31
CA SER A 300 -34.96 3.71 24.32
C SER A 300 -36.01 2.87 23.60
N ASP A 301 -35.70 2.39 22.39
CA ASP A 301 -36.47 1.30 21.85
C ASP A 301 -36.01 0.05 22.59
N HIS A 302 -36.90 -0.47 23.44
CA HIS A 302 -36.70 -1.63 24.29
C HIS A 302 -36.75 -2.94 23.49
N THR A 303 -36.10 -3.00 22.34
CA THR A 303 -36.04 -4.23 21.56
C THR A 303 -34.62 -4.79 21.56
N ARG A 304 -34.38 -5.62 22.59
CA ARG A 304 -33.54 -6.84 22.62
C ARG A 304 -32.51 -6.88 23.75
N LYS A 305 -32.97 -7.32 24.92
CA LYS A 305 -32.16 -8.11 25.86
C LYS A 305 -32.02 -9.53 25.30
N GLY A 306 -30.78 -10.00 25.21
CA GLY A 306 -30.42 -11.42 25.23
C GLY A 306 -30.50 -12.18 23.90
N GLY A 307 -29.57 -13.12 23.76
CA GLY A 307 -29.63 -14.20 22.78
C GLY A 307 -28.48 -14.18 21.78
N GLN A 308 -27.45 -14.97 22.07
CA GLN A 308 -26.74 -15.72 21.02
C GLN A 308 -27.77 -16.30 20.03
N GLU A 309 -27.40 -16.35 18.75
CA GLU A 309 -28.19 -16.86 17.62
C GLU A 309 -29.13 -15.84 16.92
N GLY A 310 -29.03 -15.78 15.59
CA GLY A 310 -30.06 -15.22 14.71
C GLY A 310 -29.87 -13.78 14.22
N TYR A 311 -29.09 -13.65 13.13
CA TYR A 311 -29.26 -12.80 11.93
C TYR A 311 -29.93 -11.41 12.01
N ILE A 312 -29.20 -10.43 11.45
CA ILE A 312 -29.57 -9.55 10.32
C ILE A 312 -31.06 -9.22 10.20
N TYR A 313 -31.42 -7.98 10.52
CA TYR A 313 -32.49 -7.25 9.82
C TYR A 313 -32.10 -5.77 9.61
N ILE A 314 -31.79 -5.47 8.34
CA ILE A 314 -32.32 -4.35 7.55
C ILE A 314 -32.03 -2.89 8.00
N TRP A 315 -31.15 -2.21 7.27
CA TRP A 315 -31.29 -0.77 6.96
C TRP A 315 -31.69 -0.62 5.48
N HIS A 316 -32.96 -0.90 5.19
CA HIS A 316 -33.65 -0.35 4.03
C HIS A 316 -34.51 0.81 4.50
N ASN A 317 -34.54 1.89 3.69
CA ASN A 317 -35.33 3.12 3.81
C ASN A 317 -34.68 4.28 4.57
N VAL A 318 -33.69 4.91 3.92
CA VAL A 318 -33.66 6.38 3.90
C VAL A 318 -34.40 6.80 2.63
N THR A 319 -35.71 6.90 2.71
CA THR A 319 -36.52 7.55 1.67
C THR A 319 -36.50 9.05 1.97
N LEU A 320 -35.79 9.79 1.12
CA LEU A 320 -35.97 11.22 0.94
C LEU A 320 -37.44 11.52 0.69
N CYS A 321 -38.04 12.40 1.49
CA CYS A 321 -39.18 13.21 1.07
C CYS A 321 -38.84 14.68 1.36
N HIS A 322 -38.38 15.35 0.31
CA HIS A 322 -38.47 16.80 0.11
C HIS A 322 -39.51 17.03 -0.98
N HIS A 323 -40.25 18.15 -0.88
CA HIS A 323 -41.45 18.61 -1.62
C HIS A 323 -42.77 18.05 -1.04
N GLU A 324 -43.75 18.85 -0.60
CA GLU A 324 -44.11 20.28 -0.74
C GLU A 324 -44.51 20.89 0.60
#